data_AF-A0A942BDR9-F1
#
_entry.id   AF-A0A942BDR9-F1
#
_cell.length_a   1.000
_cell.length_b   1.000
_cell.length_c   1.000
_cell.angle_alpha   90.00
_cell.angle_beta   90.00
_cell.angle_gamma   90.00
#
_symmetry.space_group_name_H-M   'P 1'
#
loop_
_entity.id
_entity.type
_entity.pdbx_description
1 polymer ?
#
loop_
_entity_poly.entity_id
_entity_poly.type
_entity_poly.pdbx_seq_one_letter_code
_entity_poly.pdbx_strand_id
1 'polypeptide(L)'
;MGANLVREVRDFLVENYDQPVELHRLRDQWHYSETAILRQFRLAWGLTPREFVEAMRLNEARRLLVHTDMPVQDVCLAVGYGSVPSFIHLFRAKYGATPLAYREAQQRFWLGWKPSDLARIPACFLRFGNLR
;
A
#
# COMPACT_ATOMS: atom_id res chain seq x y z
N MET A 1 -5.70 -25.39 -13.20
CA MET A 1 -6.95 -24.61 -12.98
C MET A 1 -6.80 -23.46 -11.99
N GLY A 2 -5.99 -23.55 -10.91
CA GLY A 2 -5.89 -22.46 -9.90
C GLY A 2 -5.07 -21.21 -10.29
N ALA A 3 -4.17 -21.29 -11.28
CA ALA A 3 -3.29 -20.17 -11.64
C ALA A 3 -4.01 -18.98 -12.31
N ASN A 4 -5.14 -19.23 -13.00
CA ASN A 4 -5.91 -18.15 -13.63
C ASN A 4 -6.74 -17.38 -12.59
N LEU A 5 -7.40 -18.10 -11.67
CA LEU A 5 -8.18 -17.51 -10.57
C LEU A 5 -7.37 -16.50 -9.75
N VAL A 6 -6.16 -16.87 -9.33
CA VAL A 6 -5.32 -15.97 -8.51
C VAL A 6 -4.96 -14.70 -9.26
N ARG A 7 -4.70 -14.80 -10.57
CA ARG A 7 -4.38 -13.64 -11.41
C ARG A 7 -5.59 -12.72 -11.52
N GLU A 8 -6.74 -13.26 -11.90
CA GLU A 8 -7.98 -12.50 -12.06
C GLU A 8 -8.42 -11.81 -10.76
N VAL A 9 -8.37 -12.53 -9.63
CA VAL A 9 -8.65 -11.94 -8.31
C VAL A 9 -7.66 -10.82 -8.01
N ARG A 10 -6.36 -11.02 -8.28
CA ARG A 10 -5.36 -9.96 -8.06
C ARG A 10 -5.63 -8.73 -8.93
N ASP A 11 -5.93 -8.92 -10.21
CA ASP A 11 -6.18 -7.81 -11.14
C ASP A 11 -7.43 -7.02 -10.71
N PHE A 12 -8.50 -7.72 -10.29
CA PHE A 12 -9.68 -7.07 -9.71
C PHE A 12 -9.37 -6.29 -8.42
N LEU A 13 -8.57 -6.86 -7.51
CA LEU A 13 -8.16 -6.17 -6.28
C LEU A 13 -7.31 -4.94 -6.59
N VAL A 14 -6.48 -4.99 -7.64
CA VAL A 14 -5.66 -3.85 -8.06
C VAL A 14 -6.53 -2.72 -8.63
N GLU A 15 -7.56 -3.06 -9.40
CA GLU A 15 -8.48 -2.07 -9.98
C GLU A 15 -9.42 -1.44 -8.95
N ASN A 16 -9.70 -2.15 -7.85
CA ASN A 16 -10.70 -1.74 -6.85
C ASN A 16 -10.11 -1.63 -5.44
N TYR A 17 -8.81 -1.39 -5.32
CA TYR A 17 -8.12 -1.42 -4.01
C TYR A 17 -8.65 -0.36 -3.05
N ASP A 18 -9.17 0.75 -3.53
CA ASP A 18 -9.76 1.86 -2.78
C ASP A 18 -11.18 1.53 -2.24
N GLN A 19 -11.79 0.44 -2.70
CA GLN A 19 -13.12 0.01 -2.25
C GLN A 19 -13.04 -1.07 -1.16
N PRO A 20 -14.06 -1.19 -0.27
CA PRO A 20 -14.12 -2.27 0.71
C PRO A 20 -13.99 -3.66 0.06
N VAL A 21 -13.06 -4.47 0.57
CA VAL A 21 -12.87 -5.85 0.09
C VAL A 21 -13.98 -6.73 0.67
N GLU A 22 -15.05 -6.89 -0.08
CA GLU A 22 -16.18 -7.73 0.28
C GLU A 22 -16.00 -9.13 -0.31
N LEU A 23 -15.63 -10.10 0.55
CA LEU A 23 -15.36 -11.49 0.11
C LEU A 23 -16.56 -12.14 -0.59
N HIS A 24 -17.79 -11.75 -0.25
CA HIS A 24 -18.98 -12.24 -0.93
C HIS A 24 -19.02 -11.84 -2.42
N ARG A 25 -18.57 -10.63 -2.77
CA ARG A 25 -18.47 -10.19 -4.18
C ARG A 25 -17.50 -11.05 -4.98
N LEU A 26 -16.41 -11.48 -4.34
CA LEU A 26 -15.45 -12.40 -4.95
C LEU A 26 -16.06 -13.79 -5.21
N ARG A 27 -17.05 -14.21 -4.42
CA ARG A 27 -17.77 -15.47 -4.70
C ARG A 27 -18.68 -15.33 -5.90
N ASP A 28 -19.45 -14.24 -5.93
CA ASP A 28 -20.48 -14.02 -6.95
C ASP A 28 -19.85 -13.88 -8.34
N GLN A 29 -18.67 -13.25 -8.41
CA GLN A 29 -17.97 -13.01 -9.66
C GLN A 29 -17.17 -14.20 -10.21
N TRP A 30 -16.61 -15.06 -9.35
CA TRP A 30 -15.77 -16.20 -9.81
C TRP A 30 -16.36 -17.59 -9.52
N HIS A 31 -17.52 -17.67 -8.86
CA HIS A 31 -18.20 -18.92 -8.47
C HIS A 31 -17.34 -19.88 -7.61
N TYR A 32 -16.34 -19.35 -6.91
CA TYR A 32 -15.55 -20.12 -5.93
C TYR A 32 -16.02 -19.84 -4.49
N SER A 33 -15.81 -20.81 -3.60
CA SER A 33 -15.97 -20.55 -2.17
C SER A 33 -14.91 -19.57 -1.69
N GLU A 34 -15.23 -18.74 -0.69
CA GLU A 34 -14.27 -17.81 -0.08
C GLU A 34 -13.03 -18.54 0.43
N THR A 35 -13.23 -19.71 1.03
CA THR A 35 -12.15 -20.57 1.51
C THR A 35 -11.20 -21.01 0.40
N ALA A 36 -11.73 -21.31 -0.80
CA ALA A 36 -10.91 -21.64 -1.95
C ALA A 36 -10.12 -20.42 -2.43
N ILE A 37 -10.76 -19.25 -2.55
CA ILE A 37 -10.11 -18.00 -2.97
C ILE A 37 -8.99 -17.63 -1.99
N LEU A 38 -9.28 -17.57 -0.69
CA LEU A 38 -8.31 -17.27 0.36
C LEU A 38 -7.12 -18.24 0.33
N ARG A 39 -7.39 -19.55 0.21
CA ARG A 39 -6.34 -20.57 0.17
C ARG A 39 -5.46 -20.42 -1.08
N GLN A 40 -6.05 -20.33 -2.26
CA GLN A 40 -5.29 -20.22 -3.50
C GLN A 40 -4.49 -18.93 -3.56
N PHE A 41 -5.08 -17.81 -3.12
CA PHE A 41 -4.39 -16.52 -3.09
C PHE A 41 -3.22 -16.55 -2.10
N ARG A 42 -3.40 -17.10 -0.90
CA ARG A 42 -2.33 -17.24 0.09
C ARG A 42 -1.22 -18.18 -0.36
N LEU A 43 -1.55 -19.29 -1.04
CA LEU A 43 -0.55 -20.19 -1.62
C LEU A 43 0.32 -19.49 -2.67
N ALA A 44 -0.25 -18.55 -3.44
CA ALA A 44 0.46 -17.86 -4.50
C ALA A 44 1.23 -16.60 -4.03
N TRP A 45 0.67 -15.84 -3.09
CA TRP A 45 1.20 -14.53 -2.68
C TRP A 45 1.70 -14.46 -1.23
N GLY A 46 1.48 -15.51 -0.43
CA GLY A 46 1.79 -15.51 1.00
C GLY A 46 0.86 -14.66 1.86
N LEU A 47 -0.06 -13.91 1.24
CA LEU A 47 -0.98 -12.97 1.87
C LEU A 47 -2.43 -13.36 1.58
N THR A 48 -3.36 -12.90 2.38
CA THR A 48 -4.79 -12.89 2.05
C THR A 48 -5.12 -11.72 1.11
N PRO A 49 -6.22 -11.78 0.35
CA PRO A 49 -6.73 -10.66 -0.45
C PRO A 49 -6.84 -9.35 0.34
N ARG A 50 -7.28 -9.41 1.60
CA ARG A 50 -7.42 -8.24 2.47
C ARG A 50 -6.06 -7.64 2.84
N GLU A 51 -5.09 -8.47 3.24
CA GLU A 51 -3.73 -8.03 3.54
C GLU A 51 -3.04 -7.46 2.29
N PHE A 52 -3.31 -8.04 1.12
CA PHE A 52 -2.80 -7.55 -0.15
C PHE A 52 -3.33 -6.14 -0.47
N VAL A 53 -4.65 -5.92 -0.35
CA VAL A 53 -5.25 -4.59 -0.54
C VAL A 53 -4.75 -3.60 0.51
N GLU A 54 -4.68 -3.98 1.78
CA GLU A 54 -4.09 -3.12 2.82
C GLU A 54 -2.65 -2.73 2.45
N ALA A 55 -1.85 -3.68 1.97
CA ALA A 55 -0.49 -3.41 1.57
C ALA A 55 -0.40 -2.42 0.41
N MET A 56 -1.30 -2.54 -0.57
CA MET A 56 -1.44 -1.61 -1.69
C MET A 56 -1.84 -0.21 -1.24
N ARG A 57 -2.91 -0.08 -0.44
CA ARG A 57 -3.40 1.19 0.09
C ARG A 57 -2.33 1.96 0.83
N LEU A 58 -1.61 1.27 1.72
CA LEU A 58 -0.53 1.88 2.48
C LEU A 58 0.66 2.28 1.59
N ASN A 59 0.94 1.56 0.51
CA ASN A 59 2.00 1.94 -0.42
C ASN A 59 1.59 3.15 -1.28
N GLU A 60 0.33 3.21 -1.71
CA GLU A 60 -0.19 4.37 -2.43
C GLU A 60 -0.27 5.61 -1.52
N ALA A 61 -0.69 5.44 -0.27
CA ALA A 61 -0.66 6.53 0.71
C ALA A 61 0.75 7.08 0.87
N ARG A 62 1.76 6.21 0.96
CA ARG A 62 3.17 6.61 1.00
C ARG A 62 3.56 7.43 -0.23
N ARG A 63 3.14 7.01 -1.42
CA ARG A 63 3.37 7.76 -2.68
C ARG A 63 2.74 9.14 -2.63
N LEU A 64 1.45 9.23 -2.25
CA LEU A 64 0.73 10.50 -2.16
C LEU A 64 1.33 11.45 -1.13
N LEU A 65 1.74 10.93 0.03
CA LEU A 65 2.37 11.74 1.09
C LEU A 65 3.70 12.37 0.66
N VAL A 66 4.43 11.74 -0.25
CA VAL A 66 5.75 12.20 -0.74
C VAL A 66 5.63 13.12 -1.95
N HIS A 67 4.70 12.84 -2.85
CA HIS A 67 4.62 13.49 -4.15
C HIS A 67 3.53 14.56 -4.25
N THR A 68 2.74 14.76 -3.19
CA THR A 68 1.65 15.75 -3.17
C THR A 68 1.58 16.46 -1.82
N ASP A 69 0.96 17.62 -1.81
CA ASP A 69 0.65 18.39 -0.59
C ASP A 69 -0.72 18.05 0.01
N MET A 70 -1.37 16.98 -0.49
CA MET A 70 -2.70 16.55 -0.08
C MET A 70 -2.77 16.38 1.46
N PRO A 71 -3.78 16.91 2.18
CA PRO A 71 -3.94 16.68 3.61
C PRO A 71 -3.97 15.19 3.98
N VAL A 72 -3.48 14.83 5.17
CA VAL A 72 -3.45 13.42 5.63
C VAL A 72 -4.84 12.78 5.64
N GLN A 73 -5.87 13.57 5.96
CA GLN A 73 -7.26 13.15 5.91
C GLN A 73 -7.71 12.81 4.48
N ASP A 74 -7.35 13.62 3.50
CA ASP A 74 -7.71 13.39 2.09
C ASP A 74 -6.94 12.19 1.53
N VAL A 75 -5.67 12.01 1.90
CA VAL A 75 -4.91 10.80 1.56
C VAL A 75 -5.57 9.55 2.13
N CYS A 76 -6.03 9.59 3.39
CA CYS A 76 -6.75 8.49 4.03
C CYS A 76 -7.98 8.07 3.22
N LEU A 77 -8.80 9.04 2.81
CA LEU A 77 -10.01 8.80 2.03
C LEU A 77 -9.67 8.33 0.60
N ALA A 78 -8.68 8.94 -0.05
CA ALA A 78 -8.27 8.63 -1.42
C ALA A 78 -7.77 7.19 -1.58
N VAL A 79 -7.17 6.60 -0.55
CA VAL A 79 -6.73 5.19 -0.56
C VAL A 79 -7.76 4.23 0.05
N GLY A 80 -8.98 4.70 0.34
CA GLY A 80 -10.09 3.83 0.73
C GLY A 80 -10.22 3.50 2.23
N TYR A 81 -9.60 4.27 3.12
CA TYR A 81 -9.83 4.13 4.57
C TYR A 81 -10.96 5.06 5.03
N GLY A 82 -11.96 4.50 5.73
CA GLY A 82 -13.06 5.28 6.30
C GLY A 82 -12.75 5.96 7.65
N SER A 83 -11.57 5.73 8.21
CA SER A 83 -11.19 6.25 9.54
C SER A 83 -9.72 6.66 9.56
N VAL A 84 -9.47 7.95 9.80
CA VAL A 84 -8.12 8.52 9.91
C VAL A 84 -7.31 7.89 11.06
N PRO A 85 -7.86 7.70 12.28
CA PRO A 85 -7.12 6.99 13.34
C PRO A 85 -6.66 5.58 12.96
N SER A 86 -7.53 4.80 12.30
CA SER A 86 -7.20 3.45 11.85
C SER A 86 -6.10 3.47 10.78
N PHE A 87 -6.20 4.38 9.83
CA PHE A 87 -5.17 4.60 8.81
C PHE A 87 -3.82 4.96 9.44
N ILE A 88 -3.79 5.93 10.36
CA ILE A 88 -2.54 6.36 11.03
C ILE A 88 -1.91 5.18 11.80
N HIS A 89 -2.72 4.39 12.50
CA HIS A 89 -2.24 3.21 13.23
C HIS A 89 -1.60 2.19 12.30
N LEU A 90 -2.28 1.80 11.22
CA LEU A 90 -1.78 0.84 10.23
C LEU A 90 -0.55 1.37 9.48
N PHE A 91 -0.57 2.64 9.10
CA PHE A 91 0.56 3.28 8.43
C PHE A 91 1.81 3.29 9.33
N ARG A 92 1.64 3.65 10.61
CA ARG A 92 2.73 3.62 11.58
C ARG A 92 3.23 2.21 11.85
N ALA A 93 2.34 1.24 11.97
CA ALA A 93 2.72 -0.16 12.16
C ALA A 93 3.57 -0.67 10.98
N LYS A 94 3.25 -0.25 9.75
CA LYS A 94 3.98 -0.67 8.55
C LYS A 94 5.28 0.09 8.30
N TYR A 95 5.30 1.40 8.52
CA TYR A 95 6.43 2.27 8.13
C TYR A 95 7.20 2.89 9.29
N GLY A 96 6.80 2.62 10.54
CA GLY A 96 7.49 3.07 11.74
C GLY A 96 7.21 4.53 12.15
N ALA A 97 6.51 5.31 11.33
CA ALA A 97 6.20 6.72 11.59
C ALA A 97 4.75 7.06 11.25
N THR A 98 4.21 8.14 11.82
CA THR A 98 2.89 8.65 11.41
C THR A 98 2.96 9.23 9.99
N PRO A 99 1.83 9.30 9.25
CA PRO A 99 1.80 9.87 7.90
C PRO A 99 2.42 11.28 7.80
N LEU A 100 2.14 12.14 8.78
CA LEU A 100 2.67 13.50 8.83
C LEU A 100 4.18 13.51 9.06
N ALA A 101 4.66 12.77 10.08
CA ALA A 101 6.08 12.66 10.36
C ALA A 101 6.85 12.04 9.17
N TYR A 102 6.23 11.10 8.45
CA TYR A 102 6.80 10.50 7.25
C TYR A 102 6.98 11.54 6.13
N ARG A 103 5.96 12.39 5.90
CA ARG A 103 6.04 13.49 4.93
C ARG A 103 7.16 14.47 5.30
N GLU A 104 7.19 14.94 6.53
CA GLU A 104 8.19 15.89 7.00
C GLU A 104 9.62 15.35 6.87
N ALA A 105 9.83 14.08 7.20
CA ALA A 105 11.12 13.42 7.06
C ALA A 105 11.59 13.39 5.59
N GLN A 106 10.69 13.08 4.67
CA GLN A 106 11.00 13.07 3.24
C GLN A 106 11.28 14.47 2.71
N GLN A 107 10.47 15.47 3.09
CA GLN A 107 10.72 16.88 2.72
C GLN A 107 12.05 17.40 3.27
N ARG A 108 12.41 17.06 4.51
CA ARG A 108 13.71 17.42 5.11
C ARG A 108 14.88 16.77 4.39
N PHE A 109 14.72 15.53 3.93
CA PHE A 109 15.71 14.86 3.08
C PHE A 109 15.93 15.64 1.77
N TRP A 110 14.86 16.12 1.13
CA TRP A 110 14.93 16.93 -0.09
C TRP A 110 15.44 18.37 0.12
N LEU A 111 15.25 18.96 1.30
CA LEU A 111 15.73 20.31 1.62
C LEU A 111 17.22 20.35 1.98
N GLY A 112 17.79 19.24 2.47
CA GLY A 112 19.22 19.10 2.75
C GLY A 112 20.06 18.63 1.56
N TRP A 113 19.41 18.15 0.49
CA TRP A 113 20.06 17.46 -0.63
C TRP A 113 19.33 17.75 -1.95
N LYS A 114 19.99 18.41 -2.91
CA LYS A 114 19.36 18.76 -4.19
C LYS A 114 19.31 17.54 -5.12
N PRO A 115 18.33 17.41 -6.03
CA PRO A 115 18.31 16.34 -7.02
C PRO A 115 19.57 16.26 -7.90
N SER A 116 20.26 17.39 -8.10
CA SER A 116 21.56 17.49 -8.76
C SER A 116 22.69 16.76 -8.03
N ASP A 117 22.52 16.52 -6.73
CA ASP A 117 23.51 15.87 -5.88
C ASP A 117 23.40 14.33 -6.00
N LEU A 118 22.22 13.80 -6.40
CA LEU A 118 21.93 12.35 -6.55
C LEU A 118 22.77 11.66 -7.61
N ALA A 119 23.32 12.42 -8.56
CA ALA A 119 24.26 11.92 -9.55
C ALA A 119 25.59 11.44 -8.96
N ARG A 120 25.88 11.75 -7.68
CA ARG A 120 27.13 11.37 -6.98
C ARG A 120 26.95 10.34 -5.87
N ILE A 121 25.73 9.92 -5.55
CA ILE A 121 25.49 8.86 -4.57
C ILE A 121 25.59 7.49 -5.27
N PRO A 122 26.45 6.58 -4.79
CA PRO A 122 26.39 5.18 -5.20
C PRO A 122 24.99 4.59 -4.97
N ALA A 123 24.41 3.90 -5.96
CA ALA A 123 23.02 3.41 -5.92
C ALA A 123 22.66 2.58 -4.67
N CYS A 124 23.64 2.01 -3.97
CA CYS A 124 23.46 1.33 -2.69
C CYS A 124 23.00 2.26 -1.56
N PHE A 125 23.44 3.52 -1.51
CA PHE A 125 23.02 4.48 -0.47
C PHE A 125 21.56 4.95 -0.67
N LEU A 126 21.12 5.06 -1.93
CA LEU A 126 19.75 5.44 -2.29
C LEU A 126 18.71 4.37 -1.91
N ARG A 127 19.16 3.12 -1.72
CA ARG A 127 18.29 1.98 -1.38
C ARG A 127 18.16 1.73 0.13
N PHE A 128 19.00 2.37 0.95
CA PHE A 128 19.13 2.12 2.40
C PHE A 128 18.98 3.39 3.25
N GLY A 129 18.10 4.32 2.87
CA GLY A 129 17.72 5.46 3.69
C GLY A 129 16.81 5.08 4.87
N ASN A 130 17.25 4.15 5.73
CA ASN A 130 16.74 3.96 7.08
C ASN A 130 17.66 3.00 7.86
N LEU A 131 18.71 3.53 8.49
CA LEU A 131 19.38 2.85 9.59
C LEU A 131 19.81 3.88 10.65
N ARG A 132 18.95 3.94 11.68
CA ARG A 132 19.12 4.43 13.07
C ARG A 132 19.69 5.82 13.32
#